data_AF-A0A2V8UBU8-F1
#
_entry.id   AF-A0A2V8UBU8-F1
#
_cell.length_a   1.000
_cell.length_b   1.000
_cell.length_c   1.000
_cell.angle_alpha   90.00
_cell.angle_beta   90.00
_cell.angle_gamma   90.00
#
_symmetry.space_group_name_H-M   'P 1'
#
loop_
_entity.id
_entity.type
_entity.pdbx_description
1 polymer ?
#
loop_
_entity_poly.entity_id
_entity_poly.type
_entity_poly.pdbx_seq_one_letter_code
_entity_poly.pdbx_strand_id
1 'polypeptide(L)'
;MPGGTGPSAHLGMHALRAQSNSWNRHSCSIPAYGGTGAAPDLYPGFRGSCVCHETSTRHNRKTPVKPGAKPVVKQFKATLEHGHSNLNWVIVRIPFDVHKIWGTRGQLKVKGDINGFSFRTSLFPTGGTHVLLVNKRMQAGAKAGVGTIARFRLEHDTEKRVVTVPAELERALSEDRALRRWFDALNHSTRNDISNWITDVKSAEARARRADQIAERLLSTMEAERELPPILRVAFARDPLAYQGWKLMSPSHRRMHLFGIFYYRNPAARARRVAKTLQDARTRAEKKAKKAEDES
;
A
#
# COMPACT_ATOMS: atom_id res chain seq x y z
N MET A 1 47.50 -26.55 -19.43
CA MET A 1 46.69 -25.32 -19.25
C MET A 1 45.25 -25.71 -18.97
N PRO A 2 44.78 -25.76 -17.72
CA PRO A 2 43.35 -25.85 -17.46
C PRO A 2 42.81 -24.64 -16.66
N GLY A 3 41.58 -24.25 -16.99
CA GLY A 3 40.54 -23.89 -16.02
C GLY A 3 40.58 -22.51 -15.36
N GLY A 4 39.56 -21.69 -15.63
CA GLY A 4 39.33 -20.43 -14.92
C GLY A 4 37.90 -19.90 -15.08
N THR A 5 36.89 -20.69 -14.76
CA THR A 5 35.51 -20.20 -14.55
C THR A 5 35.39 -19.56 -13.17
N GLY A 6 35.26 -18.24 -13.13
CA GLY A 6 34.99 -17.49 -11.90
C GLY A 6 33.52 -17.66 -11.44
N PRO A 7 33.25 -17.77 -10.13
CA PRO A 7 31.90 -17.97 -9.62
C PRO A 7 31.12 -16.64 -9.65
N SER A 8 29.89 -16.69 -10.18
CA SER A 8 28.89 -15.65 -9.99
C SER A 8 28.45 -15.70 -8.53
N ALA A 9 28.83 -14.70 -7.74
CA ALA A 9 28.53 -14.62 -6.32
C ALA A 9 27.03 -14.36 -6.10
N HIS A 10 26.29 -15.44 -5.84
CA HIS A 10 24.96 -15.41 -5.24
C HIS A 10 25.13 -14.95 -3.77
N LEU A 11 25.02 -13.65 -3.50
CA LEU A 11 24.86 -13.18 -2.12
C LEU A 11 23.42 -13.46 -1.68
N GLY A 12 23.20 -14.61 -1.01
CA GLY A 12 21.92 -14.94 -0.40
C GLY A 12 21.55 -14.00 0.76
N MET A 13 20.24 -13.87 1.05
CA MET A 13 19.71 -12.97 2.10
C MET A 13 20.31 -13.20 3.50
N HIS A 14 20.96 -14.34 3.74
CA HIS A 14 21.75 -14.61 4.96
C HIS A 14 22.87 -13.59 5.22
N ALA A 15 23.47 -13.02 4.16
CA ALA A 15 24.51 -11.99 4.32
C ALA A 15 23.95 -10.61 4.72
N LEU A 16 22.68 -10.31 4.41
CA LEU A 16 22.03 -9.07 4.85
C LEU A 16 21.69 -9.09 6.34
N ARG A 17 21.32 -10.26 6.89
CA ARG A 17 21.13 -10.41 8.34
C ARG A 17 22.44 -10.27 9.14
N ALA A 18 23.59 -10.52 8.50
CA ALA A 18 24.91 -10.34 9.10
C ALA A 18 25.37 -8.87 9.08
N GLN A 19 25.02 -8.08 8.06
CA GLN A 19 25.33 -6.64 8.02
C GLN A 19 24.48 -5.79 8.97
N SER A 20 23.25 -6.23 9.31
CA SER A 20 22.45 -5.59 10.36
C SER A 20 22.88 -5.99 11.78
N ASN A 21 23.51 -7.16 11.96
CA ASN A 21 23.94 -7.67 13.27
C ASN A 21 25.42 -7.42 13.63
N SER A 22 26.23 -6.78 12.80
CA SER A 22 27.66 -6.53 13.13
C SER A 22 27.91 -5.30 14.03
N TRP A 23 26.86 -4.63 14.53
CA TRP A 23 26.97 -3.40 15.34
C TRP A 23 26.58 -3.59 16.80
N ASN A 24 26.63 -4.82 17.31
CA ASN A 24 26.26 -5.08 18.70
C ASN A 24 27.26 -6.04 19.37
N ARG A 25 28.49 -5.57 19.55
CA ARG A 25 29.42 -6.18 20.49
C ARG A 25 30.35 -5.14 21.10
N HIS A 26 29.77 -4.23 21.88
CA HIS A 26 30.46 -3.67 23.04
C HIS A 26 29.59 -3.86 24.27
N SER A 27 30.17 -4.68 25.15
CA SER A 27 29.81 -5.01 26.52
C SER A 27 29.27 -3.82 27.32
N CYS A 28 28.08 -3.97 27.88
CA CYS A 28 27.65 -3.20 29.05
C CYS A 28 27.15 -4.18 30.10
N SER A 29 27.94 -4.31 31.16
CA SER A 29 27.70 -5.14 32.33
C SER A 29 26.45 -4.66 33.06
N ILE A 30 25.51 -5.57 33.32
CA ILE A 30 24.33 -5.34 34.14
C ILE A 30 24.68 -5.77 35.57
N PRO A 31 24.54 -4.91 36.61
CA PRO A 31 24.58 -5.40 37.98
C PRO A 31 23.23 -6.00 38.35
N ALA A 32 23.28 -7.19 38.94
CA ALA A 32 22.15 -7.86 39.57
C ALA A 32 21.71 -7.11 40.83
N TYR A 33 20.39 -6.98 41.01
CA TYR A 33 19.79 -6.77 42.33
C TYR A 33 18.61 -7.73 42.48
N GLY A 34 18.76 -8.67 43.41
CA GLY A 34 17.66 -9.48 43.94
C GLY A 34 16.87 -8.70 44.98
N GLY A 35 15.62 -9.09 45.18
CA GLY A 35 14.75 -8.49 46.20
C GLY A 35 13.35 -9.09 46.15
N THR A 36 13.10 -9.98 47.10
CA THR A 36 11.86 -10.68 47.44
C THR A 36 10.74 -9.74 47.90
N GLY A 37 9.46 -10.11 47.68
CA GLY A 37 8.37 -9.67 48.57
C GLY A 37 7.02 -9.35 47.91
N ALA A 38 6.06 -10.23 48.16
CA ALA A 38 4.62 -10.01 48.45
C ALA A 38 3.77 -9.04 47.60
N ALA A 39 2.68 -9.61 47.06
CA ALA A 39 1.47 -8.91 46.65
C ALA A 39 0.72 -8.30 47.84
N PRO A 40 -0.04 -7.22 47.60
CA PRO A 40 -1.41 -7.18 48.10
C PRO A 40 -2.45 -6.70 47.09
N ASP A 41 -3.59 -7.38 47.12
CA ASP A 41 -4.91 -6.93 46.66
C ASP A 41 -5.26 -5.56 47.23
N LEU A 42 -5.82 -4.67 46.40
CA LEU A 42 -6.67 -3.55 46.82
C LEU A 42 -7.39 -2.93 45.60
N TYR A 43 -8.62 -3.39 45.32
CA TYR A 43 -9.65 -2.62 44.60
C TYR A 43 -11.01 -2.90 45.25
N PRO A 44 -11.59 -1.95 46.00
CA PRO A 44 -12.99 -2.04 46.41
C PRO A 44 -13.91 -1.40 45.35
N GLY A 45 -15.14 -1.91 45.33
CA GLY A 45 -16.06 -1.79 44.20
C GLY A 45 -16.68 -0.42 43.95
N PHE A 46 -17.05 -0.21 42.69
CA PHE A 46 -18.04 0.77 42.28
C PHE A 46 -19.17 0.02 41.54
N ARG A 47 -20.30 -0.17 42.23
CA ARG A 47 -21.58 -0.51 41.59
C ARG A 47 -22.12 0.79 40.96
N GLY A 48 -22.19 0.82 39.65
CA GLY A 48 -22.87 1.87 38.90
C GLY A 48 -23.43 1.29 37.61
N SER A 49 -24.73 1.07 37.59
CA SER A 49 -25.48 0.77 36.37
C SER A 49 -25.41 1.97 35.43
N CYS A 50 -24.59 1.90 34.39
CA CYS A 50 -24.65 2.83 33.27
C CYS A 50 -25.34 2.15 32.10
N VAL A 51 -26.55 2.62 31.84
CA VAL A 51 -27.36 2.41 30.65
C VAL A 51 -26.48 2.61 29.42
N CYS A 52 -26.28 1.55 28.63
CA CYS A 52 -25.60 1.65 27.35
C CYS A 52 -26.49 2.42 26.37
N HIS A 53 -26.26 3.73 26.22
CA HIS A 53 -26.70 4.42 25.01
C HIS A 53 -25.85 3.91 23.84
N GLU A 54 -26.46 3.05 23.04
CA GLU A 54 -25.94 2.51 21.80
C GLU A 54 -25.75 3.66 20.80
N THR A 55 -24.59 4.30 20.85
CA THR A 55 -24.16 5.22 19.79
C THR A 55 -23.79 4.39 18.57
N SER A 56 -24.79 4.20 17.72
CA SER A 56 -24.72 3.59 16.39
C SER A 56 -23.59 4.22 15.55
N THR A 57 -22.38 3.69 15.71
CA THR A 57 -21.29 3.92 14.77
C THR A 57 -21.57 3.02 13.57
N ARG A 58 -22.14 3.61 12.50
CA ARG A 58 -22.44 2.97 11.21
C ARG A 58 -21.19 2.28 10.67
N HIS A 59 -21.03 1.01 11.02
CA HIS A 59 -20.25 0.07 10.23
C HIS A 59 -20.96 -0.02 8.88
N ASN A 60 -20.27 0.41 7.83
CA ASN A 60 -20.67 0.21 6.44
C ASN A 60 -20.76 -1.30 6.21
N ARG A 61 -21.93 -1.89 6.50
CA ARG A 61 -22.25 -3.29 6.19
C ARG A 61 -22.13 -3.39 4.67
N LYS A 62 -21.05 -4.00 4.19
CA LYS A 62 -20.94 -4.49 2.82
C LYS A 62 -22.11 -5.44 2.63
N THR A 63 -23.17 -5.00 1.97
CA THR A 63 -24.22 -5.91 1.54
C THR A 63 -23.56 -6.92 0.59
N PRO A 64 -23.54 -8.22 0.93
CA PRO A 64 -23.02 -9.21 0.01
C PRO A 64 -23.99 -9.26 -1.18
N VAL A 65 -23.52 -8.79 -2.34
CA VAL A 65 -24.25 -8.96 -3.59
C VAL A 65 -24.35 -10.47 -3.85
N LYS A 66 -25.58 -10.99 -3.93
CA LYS A 66 -25.86 -12.40 -4.19
C LYS A 66 -25.12 -12.86 -5.47
N PRO A 67 -24.29 -13.91 -5.42
CA PRO A 67 -23.70 -14.49 -6.62
C PRO A 67 -24.79 -15.23 -7.40
N GLY A 68 -25.14 -14.74 -8.60
CA GLY A 68 -26.12 -15.38 -9.48
C GLY A 68 -26.95 -14.43 -10.36
N ALA A 69 -26.90 -13.12 -10.14
CA ALA A 69 -27.52 -12.17 -11.05
C ALA A 69 -26.71 -12.05 -12.35
N LYS A 70 -27.39 -12.12 -13.51
CA LYS A 70 -26.78 -11.87 -14.82
C LYS A 70 -25.99 -10.55 -14.78
N PRO A 71 -24.77 -10.49 -15.34
CA PRO A 71 -23.97 -9.26 -15.29
C PRO A 71 -24.73 -8.12 -15.97
N VAL A 72 -25.08 -7.11 -15.18
CA VAL A 72 -25.75 -5.91 -15.70
C VAL A 72 -24.72 -5.11 -16.47
N VAL A 73 -24.74 -5.24 -17.78
CA VAL A 73 -23.90 -4.48 -18.72
C VAL A 73 -24.54 -3.13 -18.98
N LYS A 74 -23.75 -2.06 -18.90
CA LYS A 74 -24.15 -0.70 -19.26
C LYS A 74 -23.27 -0.19 -20.39
N GLN A 75 -23.92 0.36 -21.42
CA GLN A 75 -23.25 1.00 -22.55
C GLN A 75 -23.62 2.47 -22.58
N PHE A 76 -22.63 3.32 -22.87
CA PHE A 76 -22.83 4.76 -22.96
C PHE A 76 -21.71 5.39 -23.80
N LYS A 77 -21.94 6.62 -24.25
CA LYS A 77 -20.92 7.47 -24.84
C LYS A 77 -20.57 8.57 -23.84
N ALA A 78 -19.31 8.91 -23.72
CA ALA A 78 -18.88 10.00 -22.86
C ALA A 78 -17.60 10.65 -23.37
N THR A 79 -17.46 11.94 -23.06
CA THR A 79 -16.29 12.74 -23.40
C THR A 79 -15.18 12.48 -22.39
N LEU A 80 -13.97 12.25 -22.88
CA LEU A 80 -12.77 12.19 -22.05
C LEU A 80 -12.37 13.60 -21.65
N GLU A 81 -12.25 13.87 -20.36
CA GLU A 81 -11.89 15.19 -19.83
C GLU A 81 -10.70 15.10 -18.88
N HIS A 82 -10.05 16.24 -18.62
CA HIS A 82 -9.11 16.30 -17.50
C HIS A 82 -9.88 16.32 -16.18
N GLY A 83 -9.45 15.47 -15.26
CA GLY A 83 -9.90 15.51 -13.88
C GLY A 83 -9.46 16.83 -13.24
N HIS A 84 -10.28 17.34 -12.33
CA HIS A 84 -10.06 18.62 -11.65
C HIS A 84 -8.95 18.56 -10.58
N SER A 85 -8.07 17.55 -10.66
CA SER A 85 -6.94 17.34 -9.77
C SER A 85 -5.66 17.83 -10.43
N ASN A 86 -4.72 18.31 -9.63
CA ASN A 86 -3.37 18.74 -10.07
C ASN A 86 -2.54 17.64 -10.78
N LEU A 87 -3.05 16.41 -10.84
CA LEU A 87 -2.41 15.26 -11.46
C LEU A 87 -2.74 15.09 -12.95
N ASN A 88 -3.55 16.00 -13.53
CA ASN A 88 -3.93 16.03 -14.96
C ASN A 88 -4.46 14.69 -15.50
N TRP A 89 -5.09 13.89 -14.65
CA TRP A 89 -5.63 12.59 -15.04
C TRP A 89 -6.72 12.73 -16.09
N VAL A 90 -6.76 11.82 -17.06
CA VAL A 90 -7.87 11.74 -18.02
C VAL A 90 -8.97 10.88 -17.42
N ILE A 91 -10.17 11.42 -17.32
CA ILE A 91 -11.32 10.79 -16.69
C ILE A 91 -12.54 10.79 -17.60
N VAL A 92 -13.49 9.93 -17.26
CA VAL A 92 -14.85 9.94 -17.79
C VAL A 92 -15.83 9.90 -16.64
N ARG A 93 -16.84 10.75 -16.67
CA ARG A 93 -17.95 10.74 -15.70
C ARG A 93 -18.97 9.69 -16.10
N ILE A 94 -19.40 8.89 -15.13
CA ILE A 94 -20.40 7.86 -15.37
C ILE A 94 -21.79 8.51 -15.40
N PRO A 95 -22.54 8.41 -16.51
CA PRO A 95 -23.80 9.14 -16.70
C PRO A 95 -25.00 8.48 -15.99
N PHE A 96 -24.75 7.52 -15.10
CA PHE A 96 -25.78 6.77 -14.40
C PHE A 96 -25.39 6.51 -12.95
N ASP A 97 -26.39 6.21 -12.14
CA ASP A 97 -26.23 5.92 -10.71
C ASP A 97 -25.72 4.49 -10.50
N VAL A 98 -24.41 4.38 -10.24
CA VAL A 98 -23.70 3.14 -9.91
C VAL A 98 -24.27 2.47 -8.66
N HIS A 99 -24.76 3.25 -7.69
CA HIS A 99 -25.34 2.70 -6.47
C HIS A 99 -26.70 2.05 -6.75
N LYS A 100 -27.55 2.66 -7.56
CA LYS A 100 -28.82 2.04 -7.98
C LYS A 100 -28.60 0.77 -8.81
N ILE A 101 -27.57 0.75 -9.66
CA ILE A 101 -27.35 -0.35 -10.61
C ILE A 101 -26.56 -1.52 -9.99
N TRP A 102 -25.50 -1.23 -9.24
CA TRP A 102 -24.56 -2.23 -8.71
C TRP A 102 -24.44 -2.21 -7.17
N GLY A 103 -25.24 -1.40 -6.48
CA GLY A 103 -25.40 -1.46 -5.01
C GLY A 103 -24.27 -0.85 -4.20
N THR A 104 -23.32 -0.15 -4.82
CA THR A 104 -22.19 0.46 -4.09
C THR A 104 -22.08 1.96 -4.31
N ARG A 105 -21.84 2.70 -3.21
CA ARG A 105 -21.44 4.11 -3.23
C ARG A 105 -19.92 4.28 -3.24
N GLY A 106 -19.17 3.22 -2.93
CA GLY A 106 -17.72 3.24 -2.84
C GLY A 106 -17.04 2.94 -4.17
N GLN A 107 -15.75 2.63 -4.09
CA GLN A 107 -15.00 2.12 -5.24
C GLN A 107 -15.60 0.81 -5.74
N LEU A 108 -15.78 0.66 -7.05
CA LEU A 108 -16.36 -0.53 -7.68
C LEU A 108 -15.40 -1.10 -8.72
N LYS A 109 -15.11 -2.40 -8.69
CA LYS A 109 -14.33 -3.05 -9.75
C LYS A 109 -15.21 -3.26 -10.97
N VAL A 110 -14.71 -2.89 -12.14
CA VAL A 110 -15.43 -3.05 -13.41
C VAL A 110 -14.53 -3.64 -14.48
N LYS A 111 -15.15 -4.32 -15.44
CA LYS A 111 -14.54 -4.78 -16.68
C LYS A 111 -15.38 -4.33 -17.86
N GLY A 112 -14.78 -4.26 -19.04
CA GLY A 112 -15.43 -3.59 -20.15
C GLY A 112 -14.55 -3.36 -21.35
N ASP A 113 -15.03 -2.50 -22.25
CA ASP A 113 -14.27 -2.00 -23.39
C ASP A 113 -14.50 -0.51 -23.63
N ILE A 114 -13.49 0.14 -24.22
CA ILE A 114 -13.53 1.51 -24.71
C ILE A 114 -13.22 1.47 -26.21
N ASN A 115 -14.17 1.84 -27.05
CA ASN A 115 -14.07 1.69 -28.51
C ASN A 115 -13.60 0.28 -28.94
N GLY A 116 -14.01 -0.77 -28.23
CA GLY A 116 -13.58 -2.15 -28.50
C GLY A 116 -12.26 -2.57 -27.84
N PHE A 117 -11.50 -1.65 -27.24
CA PHE A 117 -10.31 -2.00 -26.45
C PHE A 117 -10.70 -2.47 -25.05
N SER A 118 -10.49 -3.76 -24.76
CA SER A 118 -10.86 -4.36 -23.48
C SER A 118 -10.00 -3.89 -22.31
N PHE A 119 -10.62 -3.68 -21.15
CA PHE A 119 -9.93 -3.32 -19.92
C PHE A 119 -10.61 -3.88 -18.67
N ARG A 120 -9.85 -3.94 -17.58
CA ARG A 120 -10.33 -4.18 -16.22
C ARG A 120 -9.79 -3.09 -15.32
N THR A 121 -10.66 -2.39 -14.60
CA THR A 121 -10.27 -1.26 -13.76
C THR A 121 -11.24 -1.09 -12.59
N SER A 122 -11.28 0.08 -11.97
CA SER A 122 -12.23 0.45 -10.94
C SER A 122 -12.84 1.82 -11.20
N LEU A 123 -14.11 1.98 -10.81
CA LEU A 123 -14.79 3.25 -10.69
C LEU A 123 -14.50 3.87 -9.32
N PHE A 124 -14.29 5.18 -9.30
CA PHE A 124 -13.99 5.94 -8.09
C PHE A 124 -15.14 6.88 -7.77
N PRO A 125 -15.60 6.96 -6.50
CA PRO A 125 -16.67 7.87 -6.12
C PRO A 125 -16.18 9.33 -6.18
N THR A 126 -17.04 10.22 -6.66
CA THR A 126 -16.78 11.67 -6.76
C THR A 126 -18.09 12.43 -6.57
N GLY A 127 -18.29 13.03 -5.39
CA GLY A 127 -19.41 13.95 -5.12
C GLY A 127 -20.80 13.39 -5.43
N GLY A 128 -21.06 12.11 -5.14
CA GLY A 128 -22.35 11.46 -5.41
C GLY A 128 -22.46 10.76 -6.78
N THR A 129 -21.47 10.93 -7.65
CA THR A 129 -21.32 10.17 -8.90
C THR A 129 -20.07 9.30 -8.86
N HIS A 130 -19.77 8.64 -9.98
CA HIS A 130 -18.52 7.90 -10.16
C HIS A 130 -17.76 8.40 -11.38
N VAL A 131 -16.44 8.27 -11.31
CA VAL A 131 -15.54 8.54 -12.43
C VAL A 131 -14.72 7.29 -12.76
N LEU A 132 -14.40 7.13 -14.03
CA LEU A 132 -13.48 6.13 -14.56
C LEU A 132 -12.18 6.85 -14.95
N LEU A 133 -11.04 6.40 -14.42
CA LEU A 133 -9.73 6.86 -14.90
C LEU A 133 -9.38 6.12 -16.19
N VAL A 134 -9.06 6.88 -17.24
CA VAL A 134 -8.64 6.35 -18.54
C VAL A 134 -7.13 6.47 -18.65
N ASN A 135 -6.41 5.38 -18.36
CA ASN A 135 -4.94 5.38 -18.41
C ASN A 135 -4.42 5.49 -19.86
N LYS A 136 -3.10 5.72 -20.01
CA LYS A 136 -2.47 5.89 -21.33
C LYS A 136 -2.62 4.67 -22.25
N ARG A 137 -2.63 3.45 -21.69
CA ARG A 137 -2.85 2.22 -22.45
C ARG A 137 -4.28 2.16 -23.02
N MET A 138 -5.28 2.56 -22.24
CA MET A 138 -6.67 2.65 -22.69
C MET A 138 -6.83 3.74 -23.76
N GLN A 139 -6.22 4.92 -23.57
CA GLN A 139 -6.24 6.00 -24.56
C GLN A 139 -5.65 5.54 -25.90
N ALA A 140 -4.45 4.94 -25.86
CA ALA A 140 -3.77 4.43 -27.06
C ALA A 140 -4.58 3.31 -27.75
N GLY A 141 -5.04 2.32 -26.98
CA GLY A 141 -5.81 1.19 -27.52
C GLY A 141 -7.16 1.58 -28.09
N ALA A 142 -7.83 2.57 -27.50
CA ALA A 142 -9.11 3.10 -27.97
C ALA A 142 -8.98 4.16 -29.07
N LYS A 143 -7.75 4.60 -29.36
CA LYS A 143 -7.47 5.80 -30.17
C LYS A 143 -8.31 7.01 -29.72
N ALA A 144 -8.42 7.19 -28.42
CA ALA A 144 -9.24 8.23 -27.78
C ALA A 144 -8.39 9.09 -26.85
N GLY A 145 -8.55 10.40 -26.97
CA GLY A 145 -7.83 11.41 -26.19
C GLY A 145 -8.79 12.38 -25.49
N VAL A 146 -8.24 13.34 -24.76
CA VAL A 146 -9.03 14.39 -24.12
C VAL A 146 -9.81 15.18 -25.17
N GLY A 147 -11.05 15.54 -24.85
CA GLY A 147 -11.99 16.22 -25.74
C GLY A 147 -12.73 15.29 -26.71
N THR A 148 -12.33 14.03 -26.83
CA THR A 148 -12.99 13.07 -27.73
C THR A 148 -14.11 12.31 -27.02
N ILE A 149 -15.15 11.94 -27.78
CA ILE A 149 -16.22 11.06 -27.31
C ILE A 149 -15.83 9.61 -27.59
N ALA A 150 -15.83 8.77 -26.56
CA ALA A 150 -15.60 7.33 -26.70
C ALA A 150 -16.84 6.53 -26.27
N ARG A 151 -17.02 5.35 -26.87
CA ARG A 151 -18.05 4.38 -26.48
C ARG A 151 -17.51 3.47 -25.39
N PHE A 152 -18.20 3.42 -24.27
CA PHE A 152 -17.89 2.55 -23.14
C PHE A 152 -18.92 1.46 -23.01
N ARG A 153 -18.44 0.26 -22.69
CA ARG A 153 -19.23 -0.86 -22.18
C ARG A 153 -18.66 -1.25 -20.82
N LEU A 154 -19.45 -1.25 -19.77
CA LEU A 154 -19.04 -1.58 -18.41
C LEU A 154 -19.93 -2.65 -17.79
N GLU A 155 -19.32 -3.54 -17.02
CA GLU A 155 -20.00 -4.50 -16.15
C GLU A 155 -19.25 -4.63 -14.82
N HIS A 156 -19.98 -5.00 -13.75
CA HIS A 156 -19.38 -5.27 -12.44
C HIS A 156 -18.43 -6.46 -12.54
N ASP A 157 -17.17 -6.25 -12.16
CA ASP A 157 -16.14 -7.27 -12.15
C ASP A 157 -16.11 -8.00 -10.79
N THR A 158 -16.79 -9.15 -10.74
CA THR A 158 -16.83 -10.05 -9.57
C THR A 158 -15.73 -11.12 -9.60
N GLU A 159 -14.97 -11.21 -10.70
CA GLU A 159 -13.93 -12.22 -10.83
C GLU A 159 -12.77 -11.94 -9.86
N LYS A 160 -12.27 -13.00 -9.24
CA LYS A 160 -11.07 -12.92 -8.41
C LYS A 160 -9.88 -12.58 -9.31
N ARG A 161 -9.22 -11.45 -9.03
CA ARG A 161 -7.96 -11.10 -9.67
C ARG A 161 -6.84 -11.83 -8.93
N VAL A 162 -6.20 -12.78 -9.61
CA VAL A 162 -5.06 -13.53 -9.08
C VAL A 162 -3.80 -12.90 -9.64
N VAL A 163 -2.86 -12.56 -8.74
CA VAL A 163 -1.53 -12.10 -9.15
C VAL A 163 -0.68 -13.34 -9.36
N THR A 164 -0.19 -13.54 -10.58
CA THR A 164 0.83 -14.55 -10.86
C THR A 164 2.18 -14.02 -10.39
N VAL A 165 2.73 -14.61 -9.33
CA VAL A 165 4.06 -14.27 -8.81
C VAL A 165 5.11 -14.95 -9.70
N PRO A 166 6.08 -14.21 -10.27
CA PRO A 166 7.13 -14.80 -11.10
C PRO A 166 8.00 -15.79 -10.31
N ALA A 167 8.51 -16.83 -10.98
CA ALA A 167 9.31 -17.88 -10.35
C ALA A 167 10.57 -17.32 -9.67
N GLU A 168 11.17 -16.29 -10.26
CA GLU A 168 12.32 -15.59 -9.70
C GLU A 168 12.00 -14.94 -8.35
N LEU A 169 10.82 -14.32 -8.24
CA LEU A 169 10.36 -13.69 -6.99
C LEU A 169 9.91 -14.75 -5.96
N GLU A 170 9.25 -15.81 -6.40
CA GLU A 170 8.90 -16.95 -5.53
C GLU A 170 10.15 -17.52 -4.85
N ARG A 171 11.25 -17.71 -5.59
CA ARG A 171 12.53 -18.16 -5.02
C ARG A 171 13.06 -17.18 -3.98
N ALA A 172 13.17 -15.89 -4.30
CA ALA A 172 13.67 -14.89 -3.36
C ALA A 172 12.82 -14.78 -2.09
N LEU A 173 11.48 -14.82 -2.22
CA LEU A 173 10.57 -14.80 -1.07
C LEU A 173 10.63 -16.08 -0.22
N SER A 174 11.01 -17.22 -0.81
CA SER A 174 11.08 -18.51 -0.10
C SER A 174 12.22 -18.59 0.92
N GLU A 175 13.23 -17.71 0.80
CA GLU A 175 14.35 -17.62 1.74
C GLU A 175 13.90 -17.18 3.14
N ASP A 176 12.81 -16.41 3.26
CA ASP A 176 12.25 -15.98 4.54
C ASP A 176 10.73 -16.16 4.60
N ARG A 177 10.27 -17.09 5.46
CA ARG A 177 8.84 -17.39 5.64
C ARG A 177 8.03 -16.20 6.15
N ALA A 178 8.61 -15.32 6.97
CA ALA A 178 7.95 -14.12 7.44
C ALA A 178 7.79 -13.08 6.32
N LEU A 179 8.82 -12.91 5.50
CA LEU A 179 8.76 -12.06 4.31
C LEU A 179 7.70 -12.54 3.33
N ARG A 180 7.62 -13.85 3.07
CA ARG A 180 6.58 -14.44 2.22
C ARG A 180 5.17 -14.10 2.72
N ARG A 181 4.89 -14.36 4.01
CA ARG A 181 3.58 -14.04 4.61
C ARG A 181 3.26 -12.55 4.53
N TRP A 182 4.25 -11.69 4.77
CA TRP A 182 4.08 -10.25 4.69
C TRP A 182 3.78 -9.79 3.26
N PHE A 183 4.47 -10.36 2.26
CA PHE A 183 4.18 -10.11 0.85
C PHE A 183 2.75 -10.53 0.47
N ASP A 184 2.30 -11.71 0.91
CA ASP A 184 0.95 -12.22 0.63
C ASP A 184 -0.15 -11.35 1.25
N ALA A 185 0.15 -10.68 2.37
CA ALA A 185 -0.75 -9.71 3.01
C ALA A 185 -0.79 -8.34 2.30
N LEU A 186 0.11 -8.06 1.35
CA LEU A 186 0.04 -6.85 0.54
C LEU A 186 -1.19 -6.86 -0.36
N ASN A 187 -1.71 -5.65 -0.62
CA ASN A 187 -2.85 -5.49 -1.50
C ASN A 187 -2.52 -5.97 -2.93
N HIS A 188 -3.56 -6.36 -3.66
CA HIS A 188 -3.44 -6.89 -5.03
C HIS A 188 -2.65 -5.96 -5.96
N SER A 189 -2.88 -4.64 -5.91
CA SER A 189 -2.21 -3.69 -6.80
C SER A 189 -0.71 -3.74 -6.58
N THR A 190 -0.26 -3.62 -5.33
CA THR A 190 1.16 -3.64 -4.99
C THR A 190 1.83 -4.95 -5.43
N ARG A 191 1.20 -6.11 -5.20
CA ARG A 191 1.75 -7.40 -5.65
C ARG A 191 1.82 -7.49 -7.18
N ASN A 192 0.77 -7.02 -7.87
CA ASN A 192 0.70 -7.01 -9.33
C ASN A 192 1.75 -6.06 -9.93
N ASP A 193 1.95 -4.88 -9.35
CA ASP A 193 2.91 -3.89 -9.82
C ASP A 193 4.35 -4.42 -9.66
N ILE A 194 4.65 -5.07 -8.53
CA ILE A 194 5.93 -5.75 -8.30
C ILE A 194 6.14 -6.85 -9.35
N SER A 195 5.13 -7.71 -9.54
CA SER A 195 5.22 -8.84 -10.49
C SER A 195 5.43 -8.34 -11.92
N ASN A 196 4.66 -7.35 -12.35
CA ASN A 196 4.80 -6.72 -13.66
C ASN A 196 6.17 -6.08 -13.84
N TRP A 197 6.66 -5.34 -12.85
CA TRP A 197 7.98 -4.71 -12.92
C TRP A 197 9.11 -5.73 -13.08
N ILE A 198 8.98 -6.92 -12.50
CA ILE A 198 9.94 -8.00 -12.74
C ILE A 198 9.78 -8.53 -14.17
N THR A 199 8.57 -8.91 -14.59
CA THR A 199 8.34 -9.55 -15.90
C THR A 199 8.48 -8.63 -17.11
N ASP A 200 8.50 -7.32 -16.89
CA ASP A 200 8.65 -6.30 -17.94
C ASP A 200 10.02 -6.39 -18.66
N VAL A 201 11.03 -7.01 -18.03
CA VAL A 201 12.31 -7.32 -18.69
C VAL A 201 12.32 -8.73 -19.30
N LYS A 202 12.80 -8.80 -20.55
CA LYS A 202 12.89 -10.06 -21.31
C LYS A 202 13.93 -11.03 -20.74
N SER A 203 15.11 -10.52 -20.36
CA SER A 203 16.23 -11.32 -19.86
C SER A 203 15.91 -11.98 -18.52
N ALA A 204 16.10 -13.30 -18.43
CA ALA A 204 15.93 -14.07 -17.20
C ALA A 204 16.91 -13.62 -16.09
N GLU A 205 18.14 -13.27 -16.46
CA GLU A 205 19.12 -12.70 -15.52
C GLU A 205 18.65 -11.35 -14.97
N ALA A 206 18.10 -10.49 -15.84
CA ALA A 206 17.54 -9.21 -15.39
C ALA A 206 16.31 -9.39 -14.50
N ARG A 207 15.48 -10.41 -14.75
CA ARG A 207 14.36 -10.78 -13.88
C ARG A 207 14.83 -11.24 -12.50
N ALA A 208 15.85 -12.10 -12.44
CA ALA A 208 16.46 -12.53 -11.19
C ALA A 208 17.00 -11.33 -10.39
N ARG A 209 17.80 -10.45 -11.02
CA ARG A 209 18.32 -9.24 -10.35
C ARG A 209 17.21 -8.32 -9.83
N ARG A 210 16.12 -8.14 -10.59
CA ARG A 210 14.96 -7.35 -10.14
C ARG A 210 14.23 -8.04 -8.97
N ALA A 211 14.10 -9.36 -9.01
CA ALA A 211 13.49 -10.13 -7.93
C ALA A 211 14.29 -9.97 -6.62
N ASP A 212 15.61 -10.09 -6.67
CA ASP A 212 16.48 -9.90 -5.51
C ASP A 212 16.38 -8.46 -4.99
N GLN A 213 16.46 -7.47 -5.88
CA GLN A 213 16.36 -6.06 -5.52
C GLN A 213 15.04 -5.73 -4.82
N ILE A 214 13.91 -6.29 -5.30
CA ILE A 214 12.63 -6.03 -4.65
C ILE A 214 12.51 -6.81 -3.35
N ALA A 215 13.01 -8.04 -3.27
CA ALA A 215 13.01 -8.83 -2.04
C ALA A 215 13.78 -8.11 -0.91
N GLU A 216 14.97 -7.58 -1.20
CA GLU A 216 15.73 -6.74 -0.27
C GLU A 216 14.93 -5.53 0.23
N ARG A 217 14.25 -4.83 -0.69
CA ARG A 217 13.43 -3.66 -0.36
C ARG A 217 12.20 -4.03 0.47
N LEU A 218 11.56 -5.15 0.17
CA LEU A 218 10.40 -5.66 0.91
C LEU A 218 10.82 -6.06 2.32
N LEU A 219 11.95 -6.76 2.47
CA LEU A 219 12.52 -7.12 3.78
C LEU A 219 12.82 -5.87 4.61
N SER A 220 13.56 -4.92 4.05
CA SER A 220 13.88 -3.64 4.71
C SER A 220 12.63 -2.91 5.18
N THR A 221 11.56 -2.94 4.37
CA THR A 221 10.28 -2.30 4.70
C THR A 221 9.54 -3.03 5.82
N MET A 222 9.49 -4.37 5.76
CA MET A 222 8.86 -5.20 6.78
C MET A 222 9.54 -5.02 8.14
N GLU A 223 10.88 -4.99 8.18
CA GLU A 223 11.65 -4.72 9.40
C GLU A 223 11.39 -3.31 9.92
N ALA A 224 11.40 -2.32 9.03
CA ALA A 224 11.18 -0.91 9.37
C ALA A 224 9.77 -0.59 9.91
N GLU A 225 8.79 -1.47 9.65
CA GLU A 225 7.47 -1.39 10.27
C GLU A 225 7.46 -1.81 11.73
N ARG A 226 8.36 -2.72 12.11
CA ARG A 226 8.52 -3.20 13.49
C ARG A 226 9.41 -2.26 14.28
N GLU A 227 10.54 -1.89 13.68
CA GLU A 227 11.54 -1.05 14.30
C GLU A 227 11.88 0.13 13.40
N LEU A 228 11.82 1.34 13.95
CA LEU A 228 12.05 2.54 13.17
C LEU A 228 13.50 2.58 12.67
N PRO A 229 13.76 2.75 11.35
CA PRO A 229 15.11 2.73 10.80
C PRO A 229 15.94 3.92 11.32
N PRO A 230 17.28 3.80 11.45
CA PRO A 230 18.13 4.84 12.03
C PRO A 230 17.94 6.23 11.42
N ILE A 231 17.77 6.31 10.10
CA ILE A 231 17.53 7.56 9.39
C ILE A 231 16.25 8.28 9.85
N LEU A 232 15.20 7.53 10.18
CA LEU A 232 13.96 8.09 10.73
C LEU A 232 14.07 8.33 12.23
N ARG A 233 14.80 7.50 12.99
CA ARG A 233 15.03 7.74 14.42
C ARG A 233 15.70 9.08 14.67
N VAL A 234 16.78 9.37 13.94
CA VAL A 234 17.49 10.65 14.03
C VAL A 234 16.59 11.81 13.60
N ALA A 235 15.83 11.62 12.52
CA ALA A 235 14.93 12.65 12.01
C ALA A 235 13.80 12.99 13.00
N PHE A 236 13.15 11.98 13.58
CA PHE A 236 12.07 12.16 14.56
C PHE A 236 12.56 12.63 15.93
N ALA A 237 13.80 12.32 16.31
CA ALA A 237 14.41 12.90 17.51
C ALA A 237 14.54 14.43 17.41
N ARG A 238 14.72 14.96 16.19
CA ARG A 238 14.79 16.42 15.92
C ARG A 238 13.41 17.07 15.73
N ASP A 239 12.37 16.27 15.47
CA ASP A 239 11.00 16.75 15.28
C ASP A 239 10.00 15.86 16.04
N PRO A 240 9.82 16.10 17.35
CA PRO A 240 8.89 15.33 18.18
C PRO A 240 7.43 15.42 17.71
N LEU A 241 7.02 16.55 17.13
CA LEU A 241 5.66 16.74 16.61
C LEU A 241 5.41 15.82 15.41
N ALA A 242 6.35 15.76 14.46
CA ALA A 242 6.28 14.80 13.36
C ALA A 242 6.25 13.35 13.89
N TYR A 243 6.97 13.04 14.97
CA TYR A 243 6.92 11.70 15.56
C TYR A 243 5.53 11.34 16.14
N GLN A 244 4.84 12.30 16.77
CA GLN A 244 3.44 12.10 17.18
C GLN A 244 2.54 11.85 15.97
N GLY A 245 2.72 12.65 14.92
CA GLY A 245 2.03 12.47 13.65
C GLY A 245 2.23 11.10 13.01
N TRP A 246 3.46 10.58 13.07
CA TRP A 246 3.81 9.24 12.59
C TRP A 246 3.08 8.15 13.38
N LYS A 247 3.01 8.27 14.70
CA LYS A 247 2.27 7.33 15.58
C LYS A 247 0.76 7.32 15.27
N LEU A 248 0.20 8.46 14.83
CA LEU A 248 -1.19 8.58 14.40
C LEU A 248 -1.46 8.01 12.99
N MET A 249 -0.44 7.66 12.22
CA MET A 249 -0.60 7.07 10.89
C MET A 249 -0.99 5.58 10.96
N SER A 250 -1.91 5.19 10.09
CA SER A 250 -2.23 3.77 9.88
C SER A 250 -0.99 2.99 9.40
N PRO A 251 -0.89 1.68 9.68
CA PRO A 251 0.23 0.86 9.21
C PRO A 251 0.46 0.96 7.70
N SER A 252 -0.60 0.98 6.90
CA SER A 252 -0.52 1.12 5.44
C SER A 252 0.07 2.45 4.98
N HIS A 253 -0.21 3.57 5.68
CA HIS A 253 0.40 4.87 5.35
C HIS A 253 1.88 4.89 5.73
N ARG A 254 2.25 4.36 6.91
CA ARG A 254 3.66 4.22 7.32
C ARG A 254 4.46 3.39 6.32
N ARG A 255 3.90 2.24 5.89
CA ARG A 255 4.47 1.39 4.84
C ARG A 255 4.74 2.15 3.55
N MET A 256 3.82 3.01 3.10
CA MET A 256 3.99 3.78 1.88
C MET A 256 5.21 4.72 1.96
N HIS A 257 5.41 5.38 3.10
CA HIS A 257 6.60 6.20 3.33
C HIS A 257 7.88 5.37 3.32
N LEU A 258 7.89 4.23 4.03
CA LEU A 258 9.03 3.31 4.07
C LEU A 258 9.38 2.78 2.68
N PHE A 259 8.37 2.37 1.90
CA PHE A 259 8.57 2.00 0.49
C PHE A 259 9.21 3.13 -0.31
N GLY A 260 8.76 4.37 -0.12
CA GLY A 260 9.34 5.53 -0.79
C GLY A 260 10.80 5.77 -0.40
N ILE A 261 11.15 5.58 0.87
CA ILE A 261 12.53 5.75 1.37
C ILE A 261 13.44 4.65 0.82
N PHE A 262 13.07 3.38 0.97
CA PHE A 262 13.90 2.24 0.54
C PHE A 262 13.92 2.03 -0.98
N TYR A 263 13.07 2.73 -1.74
CA TYR A 263 13.14 2.70 -3.20
C TYR A 263 14.44 3.30 -3.74
N TYR A 264 14.91 4.39 -3.14
CA TYR A 264 16.05 5.13 -3.66
C TYR A 264 17.34 4.67 -2.98
N ARG A 265 18.37 4.33 -3.78
CA ARG A 265 19.72 4.09 -3.26
C ARG A 265 20.50 5.39 -3.03
N ASN A 266 20.28 6.41 -3.85
CA ASN A 266 20.92 7.72 -3.74
C ASN A 266 20.59 8.40 -2.37
N PRO A 267 21.60 8.78 -1.56
CA PRO A 267 21.38 9.46 -0.28
C PRO A 267 20.55 10.75 -0.37
N ALA A 268 20.79 11.59 -1.38
CA ALA A 268 20.06 12.84 -1.54
C ALA A 268 18.56 12.61 -1.82
N ALA A 269 18.24 11.59 -2.62
CA ALA A 269 16.85 11.21 -2.88
C ALA A 269 16.18 10.62 -1.64
N ARG A 270 16.91 9.81 -0.85
CA ARG A 270 16.43 9.29 0.44
C ARG A 270 16.14 10.42 1.42
N ALA A 271 17.03 11.41 1.53
CA ALA A 271 16.83 12.58 2.38
C ALA A 271 15.55 13.35 2.02
N ARG A 272 15.28 13.56 0.73
CA ARG A 272 14.01 14.19 0.27
C ARG A 272 12.77 13.38 0.67
N ARG A 273 12.84 12.05 0.61
CA ARG A 273 11.74 11.17 1.03
C ARG A 273 11.54 11.19 2.55
N VAL A 274 12.61 11.28 3.32
CA VAL A 274 12.53 11.49 4.78
C VAL A 274 11.88 12.85 5.09
N ALA A 275 12.33 13.93 4.45
CA ALA A 275 11.74 15.26 4.65
C ALA A 275 10.24 15.27 4.33
N LYS A 276 9.82 14.64 3.23
CA LYS A 276 8.40 14.48 2.89
C LYS A 276 7.64 13.68 3.95
N THR A 277 8.25 12.64 4.50
CA THR A 277 7.65 11.82 5.56
C THR A 277 7.43 12.64 6.84
N LEU A 278 8.40 13.46 7.24
CA LEU A 278 8.25 14.36 8.39
C LEU A 278 7.12 15.37 8.16
N GLN A 279 7.07 15.99 6.97
CA GLN A 279 6.04 16.95 6.62
C GLN A 279 4.63 16.34 6.71
N ASP A 280 4.42 15.17 6.09
CA ASP A 280 3.11 14.51 6.10
C ASP A 280 2.71 14.06 7.51
N ALA A 281 3.68 13.62 8.32
CA ALA A 281 3.46 13.28 9.71
C ALA A 281 3.06 14.50 10.53
N ARG A 282 3.80 15.61 10.40
CA ARG A 282 3.47 16.87 11.07
C ARG A 282 2.07 17.36 10.72
N THR A 283 1.73 17.40 9.42
CA THR A 283 0.38 17.78 8.98
C THR A 283 -0.70 16.88 9.59
N ARG A 284 -0.42 15.59 9.82
CA ARG A 284 -1.35 14.69 10.49
C ARG A 284 -1.54 15.02 11.97
N ALA A 285 -0.46 15.34 12.67
CA ALA A 285 -0.50 15.77 14.07
C ALA A 285 -1.29 17.08 14.23
N GLU A 286 -0.96 18.09 13.42
CA GLU A 286 -1.62 19.40 13.43
C GLU A 286 -3.12 19.27 13.14
N LYS A 287 -3.51 18.47 12.13
CA LYS A 287 -4.93 18.21 11.85
C LYS A 287 -5.64 17.52 13.01
N LYS A 288 -4.96 16.65 13.75
CA LYS A 288 -5.54 15.96 14.92
C LYS A 288 -5.68 16.91 16.11
N ALA A 289 -4.71 17.81 16.32
CA ALA A 289 -4.78 18.85 17.35
C ALA A 289 -5.92 19.84 17.07
N LYS A 290 -5.97 20.40 15.86
CA LYS A 290 -7.05 21.29 15.43
C LYS A 290 -8.43 20.65 15.59
N LYS A 291 -8.57 19.39 15.20
CA LYS A 291 -9.83 18.66 15.38
C LYS A 291 -10.24 18.53 16.86
N ALA A 292 -9.28 18.39 17.77
CA ALA A 292 -9.57 18.30 19.20
C ALA A 292 -9.96 19.67 19.80
N GLU A 293 -9.39 20.76 19.28
CA GLU A 293 -9.79 22.13 19.63
C GLU A 293 -11.21 22.46 19.14
N ASP A 294 -11.55 22.10 17.90
CA ASP A 294 -12.90 22.31 17.34
C ASP A 294 -14.00 21.48 18.07
N GLU A 295 -13.61 20.43 18.80
CA GLU A 295 -14.49 19.54 19.56
C GLU A 295 -14.59 19.91 21.05
N SER A 296 -13.82 20.90 21.53
CA SER A 296 -13.79 21.38 22.92
C SER A 296 -14.54 22.69 23.10
#